data_AF-A0A7V2RJ30-F1
#
_entry.id   AF-A0A7V2RJ30-F1
#
_cell.length_a   1.000
_cell.length_b   1.000
_cell.length_c   1.000
_cell.angle_alpha   90.00
_cell.angle_beta   90.00
_cell.angle_gamma   90.00
#
_symmetry.space_group_name_H-M   'P 1'
#
loop_
_entity.id
_entity.type
_entity.pdbx_description
1 polymer ?
#
loop_
_entity_poly.entity_id
_entity_poly.type
_entity_poly.pdbx_seq_one_letter_code
_entity_poly.pdbx_strand_id
1 'polypeptide(L)'
;MRKFIIPLTFFFALALQGTSYSQDQLTAKGGFSVNADEEHYFLFVLNNRPADLPEVRASITKYIWKHYPKAHLKLTQIKVDGDLQNVPMIHVKGFKDKAEAMAFYAGLKKNRPDFLMMGMTKDYFAISKRNYESIVRSKSLAGYKPFFESNY
;
A
#
# COMPACT_ATOMS: atom_id res chain seq x y z
N MET A 1 1.43 39.90 -67.36
CA MET A 1 2.72 40.35 -66.77
C MET A 1 2.59 40.36 -65.25
N ARG A 2 3.62 39.86 -64.54
CA ARG A 2 3.86 39.85 -63.07
C ARG A 2 2.87 39.05 -62.21
N LYS A 3 3.19 37.85 -61.71
CA LYS A 3 4.18 37.39 -60.70
C LYS A 3 3.74 37.56 -59.23
N PHE A 4 3.67 36.40 -58.54
CA PHE A 4 4.07 36.12 -57.12
C PHE A 4 3.00 36.45 -56.04
N ILE A 5 2.69 35.69 -54.96
CA ILE A 5 3.38 34.69 -54.10
C ILE A 5 2.32 33.83 -53.35
N ILE A 6 2.63 32.56 -53.08
CA ILE A 6 1.94 31.66 -52.12
C ILE A 6 2.47 31.95 -50.70
N PRO A 7 1.63 31.94 -49.65
CA PRO A 7 1.97 31.12 -48.48
C PRO A 7 0.77 30.25 -48.07
N LEU A 8 0.99 28.94 -47.96
CA LEU A 8 1.43 28.27 -46.73
C LEU A 8 0.22 27.97 -45.83
N THR A 9 -0.23 26.73 -45.99
CA THR A 9 -0.96 25.90 -45.03
C THR A 9 -0.66 26.29 -43.59
N PHE A 10 -1.69 26.57 -42.80
CA PHE A 10 -1.71 26.19 -41.38
C PHE A 10 -3.16 26.03 -40.93
N PHE A 11 -3.69 24.83 -41.12
CA PHE A 11 -4.84 24.35 -40.36
C PHE A 11 -4.40 24.26 -38.90
N PHE A 12 -4.73 25.27 -38.09
CA PHE A 12 -4.60 25.16 -36.64
C PHE A 12 -5.88 24.53 -36.10
N ALA A 13 -6.04 23.23 -36.36
CA ALA A 13 -6.93 22.39 -35.57
C ALA A 13 -6.26 22.23 -34.21
N LEU A 14 -6.69 23.03 -33.23
CA LEU A 14 -6.30 22.84 -31.83
C LEU A 14 -7.00 21.57 -31.34
N ALA A 15 -6.38 20.43 -31.63
CA ALA A 15 -6.68 19.17 -30.98
C ALA A 15 -6.31 19.32 -29.51
N LEU A 16 -7.31 19.50 -28.65
CA LEU A 16 -7.21 19.19 -27.23
C LEU A 16 -6.95 17.68 -27.12
N GLN A 17 -5.68 17.29 -27.23
CA GLN A 17 -5.19 15.99 -26.78
C GLN A 17 -5.19 15.99 -25.25
N GLY A 18 -6.38 15.91 -24.67
CA GLY A 18 -6.57 15.43 -23.31
C GLY A 18 -6.34 13.92 -23.34
N THR A 19 -5.23 13.50 -22.77
CA THR A 19 -4.72 12.14 -22.69
C THR A 19 -5.81 11.07 -22.54
N SER A 20 -5.90 10.18 -23.51
CA SER A 20 -6.62 8.92 -23.43
C SER A 20 -5.95 8.04 -22.38
N TYR A 21 -6.52 7.97 -21.17
CA TYR A 21 -6.15 6.96 -20.18
C TYR A 21 -6.72 5.61 -20.63
N SER A 22 -5.95 4.89 -21.44
CA SER A 22 -6.21 3.50 -21.76
C SER A 22 -4.93 2.70 -21.57
N GLN A 23 -4.68 2.36 -20.30
CA GLN A 23 -3.77 1.29 -19.92
C GLN A 23 -4.13 0.84 -18.51
N ASP A 24 -5.15 -0.02 -18.38
CA ASP A 24 -5.25 -0.95 -17.25
C ASP A 24 -6.24 -2.06 -17.56
N GLN A 25 -5.92 -2.84 -18.59
CA GLN A 25 -6.38 -4.21 -18.70
C GLN A 25 -5.15 -5.10 -18.82
N LEU A 26 -5.00 -5.96 -17.79
CA LEU A 26 -4.18 -7.17 -17.70
C LEU A 26 -2.74 -7.02 -17.20
N THR A 27 -2.52 -7.18 -15.88
CA THR A 27 -1.62 -8.21 -15.32
C THR A 27 -1.68 -8.24 -13.77
N ALA A 28 -1.84 -9.46 -13.23
CA ALA A 28 -2.06 -9.83 -11.82
C ALA A 28 -3.36 -9.29 -11.18
N LYS A 29 -3.95 -10.06 -10.27
CA LYS A 29 -5.26 -9.78 -9.63
C LYS A 29 -5.27 -8.55 -8.69
N GLY A 30 -4.31 -7.64 -8.83
CA GLY A 30 -4.29 -6.34 -8.16
C GLY A 30 -3.36 -5.40 -8.93
N GLY A 31 -3.93 -4.43 -9.65
CA GLY A 31 -3.20 -3.33 -10.28
C GLY A 31 -2.56 -2.43 -9.22
N PHE A 32 -1.52 -2.93 -8.57
CA PHE A 32 -0.77 -2.22 -7.54
C PHE A 32 0.28 -1.33 -8.20
N SER A 33 0.48 -0.13 -7.63
CA SER A 33 1.44 0.85 -8.12
C SER A 33 2.34 1.35 -7.00
N VAL A 34 3.55 1.77 -7.36
CA VAL A 34 4.49 2.40 -6.42
C VAL A 34 4.13 3.88 -6.31
N ASN A 35 3.66 4.28 -5.13
CA ASN A 35 3.30 5.68 -4.85
C ASN A 35 4.08 6.13 -3.61
N ALA A 36 5.38 6.39 -3.77
CA ALA A 36 6.31 6.51 -2.65
C ALA A 36 6.00 7.70 -1.72
N ASP A 37 5.52 8.81 -2.28
CA ASP A 37 5.28 10.06 -1.56
C ASP A 37 3.87 10.14 -0.93
N GLU A 38 3.04 9.12 -1.13
CA GLU A 38 1.70 9.06 -0.53
C GLU A 38 1.76 8.56 0.91
N GLU A 39 0.72 8.85 1.69
CA GLU A 39 0.53 8.24 3.02
C GLU A 39 0.64 6.72 2.91
N HIS A 40 1.47 6.13 3.78
CA HIS A 40 1.60 4.68 3.88
C HIS A 40 0.98 4.17 5.17
N TYR A 41 0.50 2.95 5.08
CA TYR A 41 0.13 2.12 6.21
C TYR A 41 1.12 0.97 6.32
N PHE A 42 1.11 0.34 7.48
CA PHE A 42 1.80 -0.91 7.69
C PHE A 42 0.77 -1.98 8.01
N LEU A 43 0.68 -3.03 7.19
CA LEU A 43 -0.29 -4.10 7.35
C LEU A 43 0.36 -5.30 8.01
N PHE A 44 -0.28 -5.83 9.04
CA PHE A 44 -0.03 -7.16 9.60
C PHE A 44 -1.18 -8.08 9.20
N VAL A 45 -0.84 -9.16 8.49
CA VAL A 45 -1.74 -10.27 8.20
C VAL A 45 -1.47 -11.33 9.26
N LEU A 46 -2.47 -11.62 10.07
CA LEU A 46 -2.32 -12.54 11.19
C LEU A 46 -2.69 -13.96 10.78
N ASN A 47 -2.19 -14.93 11.52
CA ASN A 47 -2.72 -16.29 11.41
C ASN A 47 -4.18 -16.31 11.87
N ASN A 48 -5.00 -17.19 11.27
CA ASN A 48 -6.42 -17.29 11.60
C ASN A 48 -6.63 -17.93 12.98
N ARG A 49 -6.27 -17.17 14.02
CA ARG A 49 -6.38 -17.50 15.44
C ARG A 49 -7.01 -16.30 16.15
N PRO A 50 -8.34 -16.14 16.09
CA PRO A 50 -9.01 -14.97 16.65
C PRO A 50 -8.74 -14.75 18.15
N ALA A 51 -8.46 -15.82 18.90
CA ALA A 51 -8.11 -15.76 20.31
C ALA A 51 -6.81 -14.99 20.58
N ASP A 52 -5.87 -14.97 19.63
CA ASP A 52 -4.56 -14.32 19.77
C ASP A 52 -4.65 -12.81 19.48
N LEU A 53 -5.76 -12.34 18.89
CA LEU A 53 -5.94 -10.93 18.47
C LEU A 53 -5.67 -9.91 19.59
N PRO A 54 -6.21 -10.07 20.82
CA PRO A 54 -5.96 -9.11 21.89
C PRO A 54 -4.48 -9.03 22.26
N GLU A 55 -3.80 -10.17 22.33
CA GLU A 55 -2.39 -10.28 22.70
C GLU A 55 -1.46 -9.70 21.63
N VAL A 56 -1.70 -10.05 20.37
CA VAL A 56 -0.97 -9.47 19.23
C VAL A 56 -1.13 -7.95 19.21
N ARG A 57 -2.35 -7.45 19.39
CA ARG A 57 -2.63 -6.01 19.42
C ARG A 57 -1.87 -5.32 20.55
N ALA A 58 -1.89 -5.88 21.76
CA ALA A 58 -1.17 -5.34 22.90
C ALA A 58 0.35 -5.32 22.64
N SER A 59 0.88 -6.39 22.07
CA SER A 59 2.29 -6.54 21.75
C SER A 59 2.78 -5.54 20.69
N ILE A 60 2.02 -5.36 19.60
CA ILE A 60 2.34 -4.33 18.58
C ILE A 60 2.26 -2.93 19.20
N THR A 61 1.25 -2.65 20.02
CA THR A 61 1.10 -1.34 20.70
C THR A 61 2.31 -1.06 21.60
N LYS A 62 2.72 -2.04 22.41
CA LYS A 62 3.91 -1.94 23.27
C LYS A 62 5.18 -1.68 22.45
N TYR A 63 5.34 -2.36 21.32
CA TYR A 63 6.46 -2.14 20.41
C TYR A 63 6.47 -0.71 19.85
N ILE A 64 5.31 -0.23 19.36
CA ILE A 64 5.16 1.14 18.84
C ILE A 64 5.53 2.17 19.92
N TRP A 65 5.02 2.03 21.14
CA TRP A 65 5.33 2.97 22.22
C TRP A 65 6.80 2.96 22.61
N LYS A 66 7.43 1.78 22.63
CA LYS A 66 8.85 1.64 22.98
C LYS A 66 9.78 2.27 21.93
N HIS A 67 9.48 2.07 20.64
CA HIS A 67 10.40 2.42 19.55
C HIS A 67 10.02 3.69 18.78
N TYR A 68 8.75 4.08 18.82
CA TYR A 68 8.20 5.20 18.05
C TYR A 68 7.30 6.12 18.90
N PRO A 69 7.71 6.54 20.11
CA PRO A 69 6.84 7.29 21.03
C PRO A 69 6.36 8.66 20.48
N LYS A 70 7.13 9.26 19.55
CA LYS A 70 6.83 10.57 18.95
C LYS A 70 6.20 10.48 17.55
N ALA A 71 6.00 9.27 17.03
CA ALA A 71 5.49 9.07 15.66
C ALA A 71 3.96 9.11 15.57
N HIS A 72 3.25 9.19 16.71
CA HIS A 72 1.78 9.23 16.78
C HIS A 72 1.07 8.14 15.95
N LEU A 73 1.71 6.97 15.82
CA LEU A 73 1.19 5.85 15.05
C LEU A 73 -0.08 5.29 15.67
N LYS A 74 -1.09 5.03 14.83
CA LYS A 74 -2.40 4.51 15.25
C LYS A 74 -2.61 3.11 14.73
N LEU A 75 -2.86 2.18 15.65
CA LEU A 75 -3.17 0.80 15.32
C LEU A 75 -4.70 0.64 15.19
N THR A 76 -5.16 -0.04 14.14
CA THR A 76 -6.59 -0.42 14.01
C THR A 76 -6.71 -1.82 13.44
N GLN A 77 -7.64 -2.60 13.98
CA GLN A 77 -8.06 -3.85 13.36
C GLN A 77 -8.96 -3.56 12.17
N ILE A 78 -8.75 -4.28 11.07
CA ILE A 78 -9.56 -4.16 9.86
C ILE A 78 -10.35 -5.46 9.69
N LYS A 79 -11.60 -5.33 9.26
CA LYS A 79 -12.43 -6.42 8.77
C LYS A 79 -12.79 -6.11 7.33
N VAL A 80 -12.51 -7.04 6.42
CA VAL A 80 -12.86 -6.93 5.01
C VAL A 80 -13.72 -8.13 4.67
N ASP A 81 -14.87 -7.91 4.05
CA ASP A 81 -15.77 -8.99 3.66
C ASP A 81 -15.20 -9.84 2.51
N GLY A 82 -15.91 -10.90 2.11
CA GLY A 82 -15.51 -11.76 0.99
C GLY A 82 -14.32 -12.65 1.34
N ASP A 83 -13.36 -12.79 0.43
CA ASP A 83 -12.22 -13.70 0.57
C ASP A 83 -11.33 -13.39 1.80
N LEU A 84 -11.43 -12.16 2.33
CA LEU A 84 -10.68 -11.71 3.51
C LEU A 84 -11.49 -11.74 4.81
N GLN A 85 -12.74 -12.22 4.80
CA GLN A 85 -13.63 -12.22 5.97
C GLN A 85 -13.03 -12.91 7.19
N ASN A 86 -12.30 -14.01 6.95
CA ASN A 86 -11.65 -14.81 7.98
C ASN A 86 -10.14 -14.58 8.06
N VAL A 87 -9.66 -13.47 7.47
CA VAL A 87 -8.25 -13.08 7.51
C VAL A 87 -8.10 -11.92 8.50
N PRO A 88 -7.71 -12.20 9.75
CA PRO A 88 -7.49 -11.14 10.73
C PRO A 88 -6.34 -10.23 10.27
N MET A 89 -6.66 -8.94 10.12
CA MET A 89 -5.70 -7.93 9.71
C MET A 89 -5.67 -6.76 10.70
N ILE A 90 -4.47 -6.24 10.91
CA ILE A 90 -4.23 -5.02 11.67
C ILE A 90 -3.43 -4.09 10.79
N HIS A 91 -3.86 -2.84 10.67
CA HIS A 91 -3.01 -1.80 10.10
C HIS A 91 -2.46 -0.86 11.17
N VAL A 92 -1.32 -0.26 10.85
CA VAL A 92 -0.75 0.88 11.55
C VAL A 92 -0.74 2.06 10.59
N LYS A 93 -1.38 3.14 10.99
CA LYS A 93 -1.45 4.42 10.26
C LYS A 93 -0.48 5.44 10.86
N GLY A 94 -0.16 6.46 10.07
CA GLY A 94 0.63 7.63 10.51
C GLY A 94 1.97 7.78 9.80
N PHE A 95 2.28 6.94 8.81
CA PHE A 95 3.48 7.10 7.98
C PHE A 95 3.19 8.05 6.83
N LYS A 96 3.98 9.11 6.70
CA LYS A 96 3.78 10.14 5.68
C LYS A 96 4.08 9.63 4.27
N ASP A 97 5.05 8.73 4.17
CA ASP A 97 5.59 8.23 2.91
C ASP A 97 6.10 6.78 3.05
N LYS A 98 6.58 6.25 1.93
CA LYS A 98 7.19 4.92 1.87
C LYS A 98 8.40 4.79 2.77
N ALA A 99 9.22 5.84 2.87
CA ALA A 99 10.47 5.79 3.63
C ALA A 99 10.20 5.59 5.12
N GLU A 100 9.24 6.32 5.70
CA GLU A 100 8.83 6.15 7.09
C GLU A 100 8.28 4.74 7.37
N ALA A 101 7.43 4.22 6.47
CA ALA A 101 6.88 2.86 6.62
C ALA A 101 7.95 1.77 6.47
N MET A 102 8.95 1.97 5.59
CA MET A 102 10.06 1.04 5.41
C MET A 102 11.10 1.13 6.52
N ALA A 103 11.28 2.29 7.15
CA ALA A 103 12.05 2.39 8.39
C ALA A 103 11.40 1.54 9.51
N PHE A 104 10.06 1.57 9.60
CA PHE A 104 9.33 0.70 10.53
C PHE A 104 9.53 -0.79 10.19
N TYR A 105 9.43 -1.17 8.91
CA TYR A 105 9.71 -2.53 8.43
C TYR A 105 11.12 -3.01 8.83
N ALA A 106 12.14 -2.18 8.60
CA ALA A 106 13.52 -2.48 8.97
C ALA A 106 13.69 -2.62 10.49
N GLY A 107 13.02 -1.76 11.27
CA GLY A 107 12.99 -1.84 12.72
C GLY A 107 12.41 -3.16 13.24
N LEU A 108 11.36 -3.68 12.61
CA LEU A 108 10.78 -4.98 12.94
C LEU A 108 11.76 -6.12 12.66
N LYS A 109 12.42 -6.11 11.49
CA LYS A 109 13.43 -7.11 11.13
C LYS A 109 14.61 -7.11 12.08
N LYS A 110 15.06 -5.91 12.50
CA LYS A 110 16.18 -5.72 13.42
C LYS A 110 15.84 -6.19 14.83
N ASN A 111 14.71 -5.73 15.37
CA ASN A 111 14.36 -5.95 16.77
C ASN A 111 13.72 -7.32 17.01
N ARG A 112 13.14 -7.95 15.97
CA ARG A 112 12.47 -9.25 16.02
C ARG A 112 11.54 -9.39 17.23
N PRO A 113 10.53 -8.52 17.38
CA PRO A 113 9.65 -8.56 18.54
C PRO A 113 8.90 -9.89 18.65
N ASP A 114 8.54 -10.25 19.88
CA ASP A 114 7.91 -11.53 20.23
C ASP A 114 6.72 -11.89 19.34
N PHE A 115 5.88 -10.92 18.97
CA PHE A 115 4.70 -11.17 18.12
C PHE A 115 5.03 -11.62 16.68
N LEU A 116 6.26 -11.39 16.22
CA LEU A 116 6.77 -11.98 14.98
C LEU A 116 7.40 -13.36 15.22
N MET A 117 8.09 -13.55 16.35
CA MET A 117 8.79 -14.80 16.68
C MET A 117 7.85 -15.94 17.11
N MET A 118 6.74 -15.61 17.76
CA MET A 118 5.73 -16.58 18.23
C MET A 118 4.83 -17.07 17.08
N GLY A 119 5.09 -16.65 15.84
CA GLY A 119 4.30 -17.08 14.69
C GLY A 119 2.84 -16.62 14.75
N MET A 120 2.53 -15.51 15.42
CA MET A 120 1.19 -14.93 15.43
C MET A 120 0.89 -14.14 14.15
N THR A 121 1.95 -13.69 13.45
CA THR A 121 1.89 -12.95 12.20
C THR A 121 2.23 -13.87 11.03
N LYS A 122 1.40 -13.89 10.00
CA LYS A 122 1.63 -14.64 8.75
C LYS A 122 2.52 -13.86 7.78
N ASP A 123 2.13 -12.62 7.50
CA ASP A 123 2.84 -11.70 6.61
C ASP A 123 2.72 -10.28 7.16
N TYR A 124 3.66 -9.42 6.79
CA TYR A 124 3.61 -8.00 7.13
C TYR A 124 4.35 -7.17 6.09
N PHE A 125 3.81 -6.01 5.75
CA PHE A 125 4.37 -5.16 4.68
C PHE A 125 3.92 -3.71 4.81
N ALA A 126 4.76 -2.81 4.30
CA ALA A 126 4.36 -1.43 4.04
C ALA A 126 3.44 -1.38 2.81
N ILE A 127 2.50 -0.43 2.82
CA ILE A 127 1.52 -0.28 1.76
C ILE A 127 1.06 1.16 1.61
N SER A 128 1.11 1.68 0.38
CA SER A 128 0.55 3.00 0.09
C SER A 128 -0.96 3.01 0.30
N LYS A 129 -1.52 4.16 0.65
CA LYS A 129 -2.96 4.36 0.83
C LYS A 129 -3.76 3.87 -0.39
N ARG A 130 -3.31 4.19 -1.61
CA ARG A 130 -3.95 3.71 -2.84
C ARG A 130 -4.01 2.19 -2.94
N ASN A 131 -2.89 1.51 -2.69
CA ASN A 131 -2.85 0.04 -2.77
C ASN A 131 -3.69 -0.60 -1.65
N TYR A 132 -3.73 0.01 -0.47
CA TYR A 132 -4.61 -0.44 0.61
C TYR A 132 -6.08 -0.35 0.21
N GLU A 133 -6.51 0.77 -0.38
CA GLU A 133 -7.87 0.94 -0.90
C GLU A 133 -8.18 -0.08 -1.99
N SER A 134 -7.22 -0.42 -2.85
CA SER A 134 -7.36 -1.48 -3.86
C SER A 134 -7.62 -2.86 -3.22
N ILE A 135 -6.92 -3.22 -2.15
CA ILE A 135 -7.13 -4.48 -1.41
C ILE A 135 -8.53 -4.53 -0.78
N VAL A 136 -8.96 -3.44 -0.14
CA VAL A 136 -10.29 -3.38 0.50
C VAL A 136 -11.40 -3.49 -0.56
N ARG A 137 -11.23 -2.81 -1.70
CA ARG A 137 -12.19 -2.82 -2.81
C ARG A 137 -12.25 -4.17 -3.52
N SER A 138 -11.10 -4.77 -3.81
CA SER A 138 -11.01 -6.08 -4.46
C SER A 138 -11.32 -7.23 -3.51
N LYS A 139 -11.34 -6.96 -2.20
CA LYS A 139 -11.46 -7.95 -1.13
C LYS A 139 -10.40 -9.03 -1.24
N SER A 140 -9.21 -8.68 -1.72
CA SER A 140 -8.14 -9.64 -1.99
C SER A 140 -6.76 -9.08 -1.71
N LEU A 141 -5.93 -9.91 -1.09
CA LEU A 141 -4.49 -9.68 -0.92
C LEU A 141 -3.66 -10.36 -2.01
N ALA A 142 -4.30 -11.05 -2.97
CA ALA A 142 -3.61 -11.82 -3.98
C ALA A 142 -2.65 -10.93 -4.81
N GLY A 143 -1.39 -11.35 -4.91
CA GLY A 143 -0.37 -10.64 -5.68
C GLY A 143 0.31 -9.47 -4.94
N TYR A 144 -0.18 -9.04 -3.77
CA TYR A 144 0.46 -7.92 -3.08
C TYR A 144 1.84 -8.26 -2.53
N LYS A 145 2.02 -9.46 -1.96
CA LYS A 145 3.31 -9.92 -1.43
C LYS A 145 4.44 -9.89 -2.49
N PRO A 146 4.31 -10.52 -3.66
CA PRO A 146 5.37 -10.44 -4.68
C PRO A 146 5.56 -9.02 -5.23
N PHE A 147 4.49 -8.22 -5.33
CA PHE A 147 4.60 -6.80 -5.67
C PHE A 147 5.45 -6.05 -4.62
N PHE A 148 5.20 -6.25 -3.33
CA PHE A 148 5.95 -5.63 -2.25
C PHE A 148 7.43 -6.03 -2.32
N GLU A 149 7.73 -7.32 -2.41
CA GLU A 149 9.10 -7.86 -2.48
C GLU A 149 9.91 -7.31 -3.67
N SER A 150 9.24 -6.96 -4.77
CA SER A 150 9.89 -6.44 -5.99
C SER A 150 10.10 -4.93 -5.96
N ASN A 151 9.37 -4.20 -5.11
CA ASN A 151 9.29 -2.74 -5.19
C ASN A 151 9.68 -2.01 -3.89
N TYR A 152 9.75 -2.70 -2.75
CA TYR A 152 9.96 -2.09 -1.42
C TYR A 152 11.28 -2.52 -0.77
#